data_AF-A0A9W8RG00-F1
#
_entry.id   AF-A0A9W8RG00-F1
#
_cell.length_a   1.000
_cell.length_b   1.000
_cell.length_c   1.000
_cell.angle_alpha   90.00
_cell.angle_beta   90.00
_cell.angle_gamma   90.00
#
_symmetry.space_group_name_H-M   'P 1'
#
loop_
_entity.id
_entity.type
_entity.pdbx_description
1 polymer ?
#
loop_
_entity_poly.entity_id
_entity_poly.type
_entity_poly.pdbx_seq_one_letter_code
_entity_poly.pdbx_strand_id
1 'polypeptide(L)'
;MLTEATGMEPEEIPLGWYTHINFAFALINPKTYFVQSMDSNTAKLYDRVTDLKDKDPNLEVWIAIGGWAMNDPGLYRKVFSELARSEKAQDAFFLSLFSLLENHSFDGIDIDWEYPVAEDRGGTEEDFDNFVKLLRRLRRALNNPGRKYGLIITLPASYWYLKGFNIVELEPNVDWYNIITYDIHGVWDKHVEDIGNIAQAREPDRD
;
A
#
# COMPACT_ATOMS: atom_id res chain seq x y z
N MET A 1 25.00 -2.56 -5.84
CA MET A 1 25.47 -3.55 -4.85
C MET A 1 24.43 -3.54 -3.74
N LEU A 2 23.32 -4.25 -3.94
CA LEU A 2 22.31 -4.44 -2.89
C LEU A 2 22.83 -5.59 -2.05
N THR A 3 23.48 -5.23 -0.94
CA THR A 3 23.86 -6.19 0.09
C THR A 3 22.60 -6.84 0.60
N GLU A 4 22.59 -8.17 0.59
CA GLU A 4 21.66 -9.02 1.31
C GLU A 4 21.35 -8.38 2.66
N ALA A 5 20.14 -7.84 2.81
CA ALA A 5 19.61 -7.63 4.14
C ALA A 5 19.59 -9.03 4.75
N THR A 6 20.37 -9.25 5.80
CA THR A 6 20.22 -10.38 6.70
C THR A 6 18.74 -10.40 7.09
N GLY A 7 17.98 -11.29 6.47
CA GLY A 7 16.52 -11.21 6.43
C GLY A 7 15.99 -11.36 7.84
N MET A 8 15.35 -10.31 8.35
CA MET A 8 14.57 -10.41 9.58
C MET A 8 13.41 -11.37 9.33
N GLU A 9 13.36 -12.45 10.09
CA GLU A 9 12.23 -13.38 10.07
C GLU A 9 11.03 -12.79 10.82
N PRO A 10 9.78 -13.13 10.45
CA PRO A 10 8.58 -12.69 11.15
C PRO A 10 8.65 -12.75 12.68
N GLU A 11 9.18 -13.85 13.22
CA GLU A 11 9.24 -14.10 14.66
C GLU A 11 10.29 -13.25 15.39
N GLU A 12 11.14 -12.53 14.66
CA GLU A 12 12.12 -11.58 15.21
C GLU A 12 11.54 -10.19 15.41
N ILE A 13 10.31 -9.92 14.94
CA ILE A 13 9.62 -8.64 15.17
C ILE A 13 9.37 -8.46 16.67
N PRO A 14 9.83 -7.35 17.29
CA PRO A 14 9.65 -7.13 18.72
C PRO A 14 8.19 -6.80 19.04
N LEU A 15 7.50 -7.74 19.68
CA LEU A 15 6.10 -7.61 20.08
C LEU A 15 5.92 -6.69 21.30
N GLY A 16 4.72 -6.14 21.47
CA GLY A 16 4.38 -5.18 22.53
C GLY A 16 4.82 -3.73 22.27
N TRP A 17 5.54 -3.46 21.17
CA TRP A 17 5.96 -2.11 20.76
C TRP A 17 5.10 -1.52 19.65
N TYR A 18 4.42 -2.37 18.89
CA TYR A 18 3.59 -1.98 17.74
C TYR A 18 2.14 -2.38 17.97
N THR A 19 1.23 -1.55 17.51
CA THR A 19 -0.20 -1.87 17.47
C THR A 19 -0.61 -2.49 16.14
N HIS A 20 0.07 -2.13 15.06
CA HIS A 20 -0.20 -2.60 13.71
C HIS A 20 1.09 -2.97 12.99
N ILE A 21 1.07 -4.05 12.23
CA ILE A 21 2.10 -4.41 11.25
C ILE A 21 1.48 -4.44 9.86
N ASN A 22 2.03 -3.68 8.93
CA ASN A 22 1.69 -3.78 7.52
C ASN A 22 2.66 -4.73 6.81
N PHE A 23 2.17 -5.90 6.39
CA PHE A 23 2.92 -6.81 5.53
C PHE A 23 3.00 -6.21 4.13
N ALA A 24 4.21 -5.98 3.64
CA ALA A 24 4.46 -5.39 2.33
C ALA A 24 5.23 -6.39 1.45
N PHE A 25 4.72 -6.84 0.30
CA PHE A 25 3.45 -6.50 -0.35
C PHE A 25 2.78 -7.75 -0.94
N ALA A 26 1.47 -7.64 -1.21
CA ALA A 26 0.81 -8.42 -2.25
C ALA A 26 0.57 -7.55 -3.49
N LEU A 27 0.37 -8.20 -4.64
CA LEU A 27 0.18 -7.56 -5.94
C LEU A 27 -1.20 -7.88 -6.52
N ILE A 28 -1.60 -7.15 -7.56
CA ILE A 28 -2.81 -7.44 -8.32
C ILE A 28 -2.44 -8.04 -9.67
N ASN A 29 -3.02 -9.20 -9.99
CA ASN A 29 -2.81 -9.83 -11.29
C ASN A 29 -3.36 -8.94 -12.42
N PRO A 30 -2.56 -8.62 -13.45
CA PRO A 30 -2.91 -7.64 -14.48
C PRO A 30 -3.99 -8.12 -15.45
N LYS A 31 -4.33 -9.42 -15.43
CA LYS A 31 -5.34 -10.00 -16.31
C LYS A 31 -6.63 -10.33 -15.57
N THR A 32 -6.51 -10.91 -14.38
CA THR A 32 -7.67 -11.40 -13.62
C THR A 32 -8.12 -10.42 -12.53
N TYR A 33 -7.28 -9.44 -12.17
CA TYR A 33 -7.45 -8.56 -11.02
C TYR A 33 -7.50 -9.27 -9.67
N PHE A 34 -7.11 -10.54 -9.62
CA PHE A 34 -6.98 -11.25 -8.35
C PHE A 34 -5.74 -10.80 -7.61
N VAL A 35 -5.85 -10.70 -6.28
CA VAL A 35 -4.70 -10.53 -5.39
C VAL A 35 -3.82 -11.77 -5.48
N GLN A 36 -2.51 -11.56 -5.58
CA GLN A 36 -1.50 -12.60 -5.63
C GLN A 36 -0.28 -12.20 -4.80
N SER A 37 0.43 -13.16 -4.23
CA SER A 37 1.72 -12.89 -3.60
C SER A 37 2.76 -12.46 -4.64
N MET A 38 3.79 -11.74 -4.21
CA MET A 38 4.92 -11.39 -5.08
C MET A 38 5.60 -12.65 -5.62
N ASP A 39 5.79 -13.64 -4.75
CA ASP A 39 6.28 -14.97 -5.10
C ASP A 39 5.83 -16.01 -4.04
N SER A 40 6.26 -17.26 -4.22
CA SER A 40 5.91 -18.36 -3.32
C SER A 40 6.64 -18.32 -1.98
N ASN A 41 7.75 -17.59 -1.85
CA ASN A 41 8.43 -17.42 -0.57
C ASN A 41 7.72 -16.36 0.27
N THR A 42 7.28 -15.26 -0.35
CA THR A 42 6.47 -14.22 0.27
C THR A 42 5.18 -14.81 0.85
N ALA A 43 4.49 -15.69 0.10
CA ALA A 43 3.26 -16.34 0.56
C ALA A 43 3.45 -17.17 1.84
N LYS A 44 4.63 -17.77 2.06
CA LYS A 44 4.93 -18.56 3.27
C LYS A 44 5.06 -17.70 4.53
N LEU A 45 5.22 -16.39 4.37
CA LEU A 45 5.41 -15.46 5.48
C LEU A 45 4.08 -14.91 6.01
N TYR A 46 2.98 -15.04 5.26
CA TYR A 46 1.69 -14.46 5.66
C TYR A 46 1.21 -15.02 7.00
N ASP A 47 1.05 -16.34 7.09
CA ASP A 47 0.61 -17.00 8.33
C ASP A 47 1.62 -16.76 9.46
N ARG A 48 2.93 -16.77 9.16
CA ARG A 48 3.98 -16.55 10.16
C ARG A 48 3.91 -15.16 10.82
N VAL A 49 3.57 -14.12 10.05
CA VAL A 49 3.40 -12.77 10.60
C VAL A 49 2.06 -12.64 11.32
N THR A 50 0.97 -13.22 10.79
CA THR A 50 -0.34 -13.12 11.44
C THR A 50 -0.44 -13.97 12.72
N ASP A 51 0.29 -15.08 12.81
CA ASP A 51 0.42 -15.93 14.01
C ASP A 51 1.15 -15.23 15.16
N LEU A 52 1.83 -14.10 14.92
CA LEU A 52 2.41 -13.29 16.00
C LEU A 52 1.36 -12.79 16.99
N LYS A 53 0.10 -12.68 16.55
CA LYS A 53 -1.05 -12.31 17.39
C LYS A 53 -1.34 -13.31 18.49
N ASP A 54 -0.89 -14.57 18.37
CA ASP A 54 -1.00 -15.55 19.45
C ASP A 54 -0.16 -15.14 20.68
N LYS A 55 0.92 -14.39 20.46
CA LYS A 55 1.81 -13.88 21.50
C LYS A 55 1.46 -12.45 21.92
N ASP A 56 0.86 -11.66 21.02
CA ASP A 56 0.38 -10.31 21.29
C ASP A 56 -1.07 -10.14 20.80
N PRO A 57 -2.07 -10.45 21.64
CA PRO A 57 -3.48 -10.45 21.22
C PRO A 57 -4.05 -9.07 20.86
N ASN A 58 -3.31 -7.97 21.12
CA ASN A 58 -3.72 -6.61 20.74
C ASN A 58 -3.10 -6.15 19.41
N LEU A 59 -2.19 -6.94 18.84
CA LEU A 59 -1.57 -6.66 17.56
C LEU A 59 -2.58 -6.89 16.43
N GLU A 60 -2.66 -5.95 15.50
CA GLU A 60 -3.30 -6.15 14.21
C GLU A 60 -2.25 -6.32 13.11
N VAL A 61 -2.50 -7.24 12.18
CA VAL A 61 -1.63 -7.46 11.02
C VAL A 61 -2.42 -7.24 9.76
N TRP A 62 -1.98 -6.28 8.96
CA TRP A 62 -2.65 -5.81 7.76
C TRP A 62 -1.80 -6.14 6.54
N ILE A 63 -2.42 -6.32 5.37
CA ILE A 63 -1.71 -6.59 4.11
C ILE A 63 -1.72 -5.34 3.23
N ALA A 64 -0.53 -4.88 2.83
CA ALA A 64 -0.37 -3.82 1.85
C ALA A 64 -0.41 -4.36 0.42
N ILE A 65 -1.26 -3.78 -0.41
CA ILE A 65 -1.40 -4.12 -1.83
C ILE A 65 -0.77 -2.99 -2.66
N GLY A 66 0.24 -3.30 -3.46
CA GLY A 66 0.85 -2.34 -4.38
C GLY A 66 2.33 -2.07 -4.12
N GLY A 67 2.63 -0.81 -3.78
CA GLY A 67 3.98 -0.27 -3.60
C GLY A 67 4.64 0.19 -4.90
N TRP A 68 5.76 0.90 -4.75
CA TRP A 68 6.47 1.57 -5.85
C TRP A 68 6.71 0.67 -7.07
N ALA A 69 7.26 -0.53 -6.88
CA ALA A 69 7.66 -1.39 -8.01
C ALA A 69 6.48 -1.91 -8.85
N MET A 70 5.27 -1.97 -8.28
CA MET A 70 4.07 -2.38 -9.05
C MET A 70 3.66 -1.31 -10.08
N ASN A 71 4.06 -0.06 -9.87
CA ASN A 71 3.70 1.08 -10.72
C ASN A 71 4.85 1.48 -11.68
N ASP A 72 5.97 0.73 -11.68
CA ASP A 72 7.07 0.93 -12.62
C ASP A 72 6.68 0.58 -14.06
N PRO A 73 7.40 1.11 -15.08
CA PRO A 73 7.22 0.71 -16.47
C PRO A 73 7.16 -0.81 -16.66
N GLY A 74 6.02 -1.32 -17.13
CA GLY A 74 5.84 -2.74 -17.34
C GLY A 74 4.39 -3.19 -17.25
N LEU A 75 4.23 -4.48 -17.01
CA LEU A 75 2.95 -5.18 -17.06
C LEU A 75 1.93 -4.67 -16.03
N TYR A 76 2.41 -4.24 -14.85
CA TYR A 76 1.56 -3.87 -13.71
C TYR A 76 1.19 -2.39 -13.66
N ARG A 77 1.90 -1.54 -14.42
CA ARG A 77 1.86 -0.07 -14.33
C ARG A 77 0.46 0.53 -14.31
N LYS A 78 -0.47 -0.02 -15.08
CA LYS A 78 -1.84 0.52 -15.23
C LYS A 78 -2.87 -0.20 -14.38
N VAL A 79 -2.49 -1.26 -13.66
CA VAL A 79 -3.45 -2.19 -13.03
C VAL A 79 -4.34 -1.49 -12.01
N PHE A 80 -3.81 -0.56 -11.21
CA PHE A 80 -4.64 0.20 -10.28
C PHE A 80 -5.65 1.11 -10.99
N SER A 81 -5.23 1.88 -12.00
CA SER A 81 -6.15 2.72 -12.79
C SER A 81 -7.24 1.88 -13.47
N GLU A 82 -6.86 0.72 -14.02
CA GLU A 82 -7.80 -0.19 -14.66
C GLU A 82 -8.75 -0.90 -13.69
N LEU A 83 -8.28 -1.21 -12.48
CA LEU A 83 -9.09 -1.70 -11.37
C LEU A 83 -10.09 -0.62 -10.93
N ALA A 84 -9.63 0.60 -10.68
CA ALA A 84 -10.44 1.70 -10.18
C ALA A 84 -11.58 2.09 -11.16
N ARG A 85 -11.37 1.97 -12.48
CA ARG A 85 -12.39 2.32 -13.48
C ARG A 85 -13.45 1.23 -13.75
N SER A 86 -13.24 -0.02 -13.33
CA SER A 86 -14.07 -1.15 -13.75
C SER A 86 -14.70 -1.90 -12.60
N GLU A 87 -16.02 -1.82 -12.45
CA GLU A 87 -16.72 -2.54 -11.37
C GLU A 87 -16.49 -4.05 -11.40
N LYS A 88 -16.40 -4.64 -12.60
CA LYS A 88 -16.09 -6.07 -12.79
C LYS A 88 -14.69 -6.43 -12.29
N ALA A 89 -13.69 -5.57 -12.53
CA ALA A 89 -12.34 -5.78 -12.02
C ALA A 89 -12.32 -5.69 -10.49
N GLN A 90 -13.07 -4.74 -9.93
CA GLN A 90 -13.21 -4.57 -8.48
C GLN A 90 -13.89 -5.76 -7.83
N ASP A 91 -14.92 -6.35 -8.45
CA ASP A 91 -15.57 -7.56 -7.92
C ASP A 91 -14.58 -8.74 -7.87
N ALA A 92 -13.76 -8.91 -8.92
CA ALA A 92 -12.72 -9.93 -8.96
C ALA A 92 -11.64 -9.69 -7.88
N PHE A 93 -11.21 -8.44 -7.72
CA PHE A 93 -10.28 -8.03 -6.68
C PHE A 93 -10.85 -8.31 -5.29
N PHE A 94 -12.06 -7.83 -4.96
CA PHE A 94 -12.70 -8.04 -3.66
C PHE A 94 -12.86 -9.52 -3.32
N LEU A 95 -13.28 -10.34 -4.28
CA LEU A 95 -13.43 -11.78 -4.09
C LEU A 95 -12.10 -12.42 -3.62
N SER A 96 -11.03 -12.18 -4.37
CA SER A 96 -9.71 -12.74 -4.04
C SER A 96 -9.08 -12.11 -2.80
N LEU A 97 -9.32 -10.82 -2.54
CA LEU A 97 -8.85 -10.11 -1.36
C LEU A 97 -9.47 -10.70 -0.10
N PHE A 98 -10.79 -10.91 -0.07
CA PHE A 98 -11.45 -11.50 1.09
C PHE A 98 -11.00 -12.93 1.35
N SER A 99 -10.78 -13.71 0.28
CA SER A 99 -10.17 -15.04 0.43
C SER A 99 -8.77 -14.95 1.04
N LEU A 100 -7.94 -13.99 0.64
CA LEU A 100 -6.62 -13.80 1.24
C LEU A 100 -6.72 -13.43 2.73
N LEU A 101 -7.56 -12.45 3.07
CA LEU A 101 -7.73 -11.98 4.46
C LEU A 101 -8.22 -13.09 5.39
N GLU A 102 -9.22 -13.85 4.93
CA GLU A 102 -9.79 -14.94 5.72
C GLU A 102 -8.82 -16.12 5.87
N ASN A 103 -8.17 -16.54 4.78
CA ASN A 103 -7.28 -17.70 4.79
C ASN A 103 -6.00 -17.48 5.59
N HIS A 104 -5.51 -16.24 5.67
CA HIS A 104 -4.26 -15.90 6.35
C HIS A 104 -4.46 -15.07 7.62
N SER A 105 -5.71 -14.90 8.07
CA SER A 105 -6.04 -14.19 9.31
C SER A 105 -5.55 -12.74 9.38
N PHE A 106 -5.48 -12.01 8.27
CA PHE A 106 -5.23 -10.56 8.29
C PHE A 106 -6.40 -9.80 8.91
N ASP A 107 -6.13 -8.63 9.50
CA ASP A 107 -7.11 -7.78 10.18
C ASP A 107 -7.52 -6.57 9.34
N GLY A 108 -6.73 -6.20 8.34
CA GLY A 108 -7.04 -5.09 7.47
C GLY A 108 -6.17 -5.03 6.22
N ILE A 109 -6.39 -3.98 5.44
CA ILE A 109 -5.81 -3.77 4.12
C ILE A 109 -5.24 -2.36 4.04
N ASP A 110 -4.06 -2.24 3.45
CA ASP A 110 -3.47 -0.97 3.01
C ASP A 110 -3.44 -0.94 1.49
N ILE A 111 -4.08 0.05 0.86
CA ILE A 111 -3.95 0.27 -0.58
C ILE A 111 -2.82 1.27 -0.82
N ASP A 112 -1.71 0.78 -1.37
CA ASP A 112 -0.52 1.55 -1.69
C ASP A 112 -0.39 1.74 -3.20
N TRP A 113 -1.24 2.63 -3.75
CA TRP A 113 -1.22 3.00 -5.15
C TRP A 113 -0.34 4.23 -5.37
N GLU A 114 0.79 4.04 -6.06
CA GLU A 114 1.78 5.09 -6.32
C GLU A 114 1.91 5.46 -7.82
N TYR A 115 1.10 6.36 -8.38
CA TYR A 115 0.03 7.17 -7.77
C TYR A 115 -1.14 7.38 -8.77
N PRO A 116 -2.39 7.59 -8.29
CA PRO A 116 -3.50 7.99 -9.15
C PRO A 116 -3.18 9.32 -9.87
N VAL A 117 -3.71 9.48 -11.10
CA VAL A 117 -3.53 10.68 -11.96
C VAL A 117 -2.10 10.89 -12.49
N ALA A 118 -1.08 10.34 -11.83
CA ALA A 118 0.32 10.50 -12.23
C ALA A 118 0.64 9.70 -13.50
N GLU A 119 0.71 10.37 -14.65
CA GLU A 119 1.01 9.76 -15.96
C GLU A 119 2.36 9.01 -15.96
N ASP A 120 3.37 9.57 -15.26
CA ASP A 120 4.70 8.97 -15.08
C ASP A 120 4.66 7.67 -14.27
N ARG A 121 3.53 7.37 -13.62
CA ARG A 121 3.23 6.14 -12.90
C ARG A 121 2.06 5.34 -13.49
N GLY A 122 1.53 5.77 -14.64
CA GLY A 122 0.48 5.05 -15.38
C GLY A 122 -0.95 5.43 -15.01
N GLY A 123 -1.15 6.47 -14.21
CA GLY A 123 -2.46 7.01 -13.89
C GLY A 123 -3.06 7.85 -15.03
N THR A 124 -4.35 8.15 -14.90
CA THR A 124 -5.15 9.04 -15.76
C THR A 124 -5.97 10.01 -14.92
N GLU A 125 -6.44 11.13 -15.49
CA GLU A 125 -7.21 12.14 -14.74
C GLU A 125 -8.45 11.56 -14.05
N GLU A 126 -9.10 10.56 -14.66
CA GLU A 126 -10.28 9.91 -14.10
C GLU A 126 -10.00 9.13 -12.81
N ASP A 127 -8.73 8.82 -12.51
CA ASP A 127 -8.34 8.13 -11.28
C ASP A 127 -8.73 8.92 -10.03
N PHE A 128 -8.77 10.26 -10.11
CA PHE A 128 -9.16 11.14 -9.00
C PHE A 128 -10.53 10.75 -8.41
N ASP A 129 -11.50 10.50 -9.28
CA ASP A 129 -12.85 10.07 -8.87
C ASP A 129 -12.99 8.55 -8.81
N ASN A 130 -12.29 7.82 -9.66
CA ASN A 130 -12.40 6.37 -9.70
C ASN A 130 -11.79 5.72 -8.46
N PHE A 131 -10.74 6.29 -7.87
CA PHE A 131 -10.17 5.77 -6.63
C PHE A 131 -11.15 5.93 -5.46
N VAL A 132 -11.87 7.05 -5.38
CA VAL A 132 -12.97 7.26 -4.43
C VAL A 132 -14.05 6.19 -4.60
N LYS A 133 -14.48 5.93 -5.84
CA LYS A 133 -15.50 4.89 -6.13
C LYS A 133 -15.02 3.51 -5.68
N LEU A 134 -13.76 3.17 -5.95
CA LEU A 134 -13.13 1.93 -5.51
C LEU A 134 -13.16 1.81 -3.98
N LEU A 135 -12.63 2.78 -3.24
CA LEU A 135 -12.60 2.71 -1.77
C LEU A 135 -14.00 2.70 -1.15
N ARG A 136 -14.95 3.44 -1.72
CA ARG A 136 -16.35 3.41 -1.27
C ARG A 136 -17.02 2.06 -1.48
N ARG A 137 -16.71 1.35 -2.56
CA ARG A 137 -17.19 -0.02 -2.79
C ARG A 137 -16.49 -1.00 -1.85
N LEU A 138 -15.17 -0.87 -1.69
CA LEU A 138 -14.38 -1.71 -0.81
C LEU A 138 -14.83 -1.57 0.65
N ARG A 139 -14.96 -0.36 1.19
CA ARG A 139 -15.47 -0.11 2.54
C ARG A 139 -16.84 -0.75 2.79
N ARG A 140 -17.77 -0.61 1.84
CA ARG A 140 -19.08 -1.26 1.94
C ARG A 140 -18.97 -2.78 1.99
N ALA A 141 -18.09 -3.36 1.19
CA ALA A 141 -17.87 -4.79 1.16
C ALA A 141 -17.15 -5.32 2.42
N LEU A 142 -16.27 -4.52 3.04
CA LEU A 142 -15.61 -4.84 4.31
C LEU A 142 -16.52 -4.72 5.54
N ASN A 143 -17.60 -3.93 5.46
CA ASN A 143 -18.55 -3.71 6.55
C ASN A 143 -19.60 -4.85 6.70
N ASN A 144 -19.27 -6.08 6.31
CA ASN A 144 -20.17 -7.22 6.41
C ASN A 144 -20.31 -7.68 7.88
N PRO A 145 -21.53 -7.93 8.40
CA PRO A 145 -21.70 -8.37 9.80
C PRO A 145 -20.97 -9.69 10.08
N GLY A 146 -20.06 -9.69 11.06
CA GLY A 146 -19.38 -10.90 11.54
C GLY A 146 -17.87 -10.78 11.68
N ARG A 147 -17.23 -9.94 10.84
CA ARG A 147 -15.81 -9.59 10.98
C ARG A 147 -15.58 -8.23 10.33
N LYS A 148 -15.10 -7.26 11.11
CA LYS A 148 -14.78 -5.92 10.62
C LYS A 148 -13.30 -5.91 10.25
N TYR A 149 -13.02 -5.70 8.97
CA TYR A 149 -11.66 -5.49 8.49
C TYR A 149 -11.35 -3.99 8.44
N GLY A 150 -10.12 -3.63 8.80
CA GLY A 150 -9.59 -2.30 8.61
C GLY A 150 -9.27 -2.01 7.14
N LEU A 151 -9.33 -0.73 6.76
CA LEU A 151 -8.92 -0.25 5.44
C LEU A 151 -8.26 1.11 5.59
N ILE A 152 -7.01 1.19 5.17
CA ILE A 152 -6.21 2.41 5.09
C ILE A 152 -5.68 2.57 3.66
N ILE A 153 -5.14 3.75 3.39
CA ILE A 153 -4.37 3.98 2.17
C ILE A 153 -3.07 4.68 2.52
N THR A 154 -2.07 4.42 1.68
CA THR A 154 -0.78 5.09 1.74
C THR A 154 -0.79 6.32 0.83
N LEU A 155 -0.38 7.46 1.36
CA LEU A 155 -0.38 8.76 0.69
C LEU A 155 1.04 9.35 0.63
N PRO A 156 1.41 10.01 -0.48
CA PRO A 156 2.67 10.74 -0.56
C PRO A 156 2.61 12.04 0.24
N ALA A 157 3.72 12.44 0.88
CA ALA A 157 3.87 13.79 1.42
C ALA A 157 4.07 14.85 0.33
N SER A 158 4.58 14.46 -0.84
CA SER A 158 4.83 15.38 -1.97
C SER A 158 3.52 15.86 -2.60
N TYR A 159 3.34 17.19 -2.67
CA TYR A 159 2.20 17.81 -3.36
C TYR A 159 2.07 17.31 -4.81
N TRP A 160 3.20 17.04 -5.48
CA TRP A 160 3.21 16.64 -6.89
C TRP A 160 2.38 15.39 -7.15
N TYR A 161 2.39 14.44 -6.21
CA TYR A 161 1.59 13.22 -6.28
C TYR A 161 0.31 13.31 -5.46
N LEU A 162 0.32 14.00 -4.31
CA LEU A 162 -0.85 14.14 -3.43
C LEU A 162 -2.04 14.82 -4.13
N LYS A 163 -1.78 15.72 -5.09
CA LYS A 163 -2.84 16.38 -5.88
C LYS A 163 -3.74 15.40 -6.68
N GLY A 164 -3.28 14.17 -6.91
CA GLY A 164 -4.06 13.11 -7.56
C GLY A 164 -5.08 12.42 -6.66
N PHE A 165 -5.09 12.72 -5.36
CA PHE A 165 -5.98 12.11 -4.38
C PHE A 165 -7.10 13.08 -3.99
N ASN A 166 -8.36 12.65 -4.16
CA ASN A 166 -9.51 13.38 -3.66
C ASN A 166 -9.69 13.16 -2.15
N ILE A 167 -8.81 13.74 -1.33
CA ILE A 167 -8.73 13.47 0.11
C ILE A 167 -10.07 13.62 0.83
N VAL A 168 -10.83 14.67 0.50
CA VAL A 168 -12.14 14.95 1.11
C VAL A 168 -13.12 13.80 0.88
N GLU A 169 -13.15 13.23 -0.32
CA GLU A 169 -14.06 12.14 -0.65
C GLU A 169 -13.51 10.75 -0.27
N LEU A 170 -12.19 10.63 -0.07
CA LEU A 170 -11.54 9.39 0.39
C LEU A 170 -11.72 9.18 1.90
N GLU A 171 -11.61 10.25 2.70
CA GLU A 171 -11.61 10.23 4.17
C GLU A 171 -12.73 9.37 4.79
N PRO A 172 -14.00 9.46 4.35
CA PRO A 172 -15.08 8.69 4.98
C PRO A 172 -14.99 7.18 4.76
N ASN A 173 -14.08 6.72 3.91
CA ASN A 173 -13.97 5.31 3.49
C ASN A 173 -12.75 4.61 4.09
N VAL A 174 -11.85 5.32 4.77
CA VAL A 174 -10.63 4.75 5.36
C VAL A 174 -10.63 4.95 6.88
N ASP A 175 -9.90 4.11 7.60
CA ASP A 175 -9.76 4.24 9.05
C ASP A 175 -8.71 5.31 9.41
N TRP A 176 -7.62 5.39 8.64
CA TRP A 176 -6.63 6.48 8.65
C TRP A 176 -5.80 6.49 7.36
N TYR A 177 -4.81 7.39 7.30
CA TYR A 177 -3.83 7.48 6.22
C TYR A 177 -2.42 7.19 6.73
N ASN A 178 -1.66 6.40 5.97
CA ASN A 178 -0.21 6.30 6.15
C ASN A 178 0.47 7.34 5.26
N ILE A 179 1.12 8.34 5.83
CA ILE A 179 1.80 9.38 5.04
C ILE A 179 3.27 9.03 4.86
N ILE A 180 3.70 8.82 3.61
CA ILE A 180 5.10 8.61 3.23
C ILE A 180 5.85 9.95 3.41
N THR A 181 6.49 10.10 4.57
CA THR A 181 7.29 11.28 4.97
C THR A 181 8.80 11.03 4.90
N TYR A 182 9.20 9.98 4.17
CA TYR A 182 10.56 9.67 3.80
C TYR A 182 10.72 9.78 2.27
N ASP A 183 11.95 9.61 1.76
CA ASP A 183 12.29 9.76 0.34
C ASP A 183 11.86 11.13 -0.24
N ILE A 184 11.90 12.18 0.59
CA ILE A 184 11.64 13.57 0.15
C ILE A 184 12.78 14.05 -0.76
N HIS A 185 14.01 13.63 -0.46
CA HIS A 185 15.20 13.90 -1.24
C HIS A 185 15.98 12.62 -1.48
N GLY A 186 16.65 12.54 -2.63
CA GLY A 186 17.44 11.37 -2.98
C GLY A 186 18.35 11.59 -4.18
N VAL A 187 18.89 10.51 -4.71
CA VAL A 187 19.85 10.55 -5.83
C VAL A 187 19.27 11.16 -7.12
N TRP A 188 17.94 11.24 -7.22
CA TRP A 188 17.25 11.90 -8.32
C TRP A 188 17.40 13.43 -8.29
N ASP A 189 17.67 14.04 -7.13
CA ASP A 189 17.87 15.48 -6.96
C ASP A 189 19.30 15.94 -7.26
N LYS A 190 20.20 15.05 -7.69
CA LYS A 190 21.63 15.33 -7.90
C LYS A 190 21.95 16.52 -8.82
N HIS A 191 20.98 17.01 -9.58
CA HIS A 191 21.11 18.14 -10.49
C HIS A 191 20.46 19.43 -9.97
N VAL A 192 19.81 19.39 -8.81
CA VAL A 192 19.26 20.57 -8.14
C VAL A 192 20.39 21.23 -7.36
N GLU A 193 20.82 22.41 -7.80
CA GLU A 193 22.00 23.10 -7.25
C GLU A 193 21.90 23.33 -5.73
N ASP A 194 20.70 23.65 -5.23
CA ASP A 194 20.47 23.96 -3.81
C ASP A 194 20.39 22.72 -2.90
N ILE A 195 20.13 21.53 -3.46
CA ILE A 195 20.06 20.26 -2.71
C ILE A 195 21.39 19.51 -2.82
N GLY A 196 22.02 19.58 -4.01
CA GLY A 196 23.23 18.86 -4.33
C GLY A 196 23.04 17.34 -4.37
N ASN A 197 24.14 16.61 -4.31
CA ASN A 197 24.16 15.14 -4.34
C ASN A 197 24.16 14.50 -2.94
N ILE A 198 23.83 15.27 -1.89
CA ILE A 198 23.84 14.82 -0.49
C ILE A 198 22.49 15.16 0.15
N ALA A 199 21.63 14.16 0.33
CA ALA A 199 20.43 14.30 1.17
C ALA A 199 20.85 14.38 2.64
N GLN A 200 20.66 15.53 3.29
CA GLN A 200 20.91 15.69 4.73
C GLN A 200 19.62 15.47 5.52
N ALA A 201 19.64 14.56 6.49
CA ALA A 201 18.51 14.30 7.40
C ALA A 201 18.40 15.30 8.57
N ARG A 202 18.95 16.51 8.41
CA ARG A 202 18.92 17.57 9.42
C ARG A 202 18.79 18.93 8.75
N GLU A 203 18.05 19.82 9.39
CA GLU A 203 17.96 21.22 8.99
C GLU A 203 19.37 21.84 9.07
N PRO A 204 19.87 22.51 8.01
CA PRO A 204 21.11 23.26 8.12
C PRO A 204 20.85 24.46 9.03
N ASP A 205 21.59 24.56 10.14
CA ASP A 205 21.61 25.77 10.96
C ASP A 205 21.88 26.97 10.04
N ARG A 206 20.92 27.90 9.97
CA ARG A 206 21.09 29.17 9.28
C ARG A 206 21.81 30.12 10.24
N ASP A 207 23.08 30.39 9.96
CA ASP A 207 23.81 31.56 10.49
C ASP A 207 23.21 32.87 9.96
#